data_AF-A0A819G813-F1
#
_entry.id   AF-A0A819G813-F1
#
_cell.length_a   1.000
_cell.length_b   1.000
_cell.length_c   1.000
_cell.angle_alpha   90.00
_cell.angle_beta   90.00
_cell.angle_gamma   90.00
#
_symmetry.space_group_name_H-M   'P 1'
#
loop_
_entity.id
_entity.type
_entity.pdbx_description
1 polymer ?
#
loop_
_entity_poly.entity_id
_entity_poly.type
_entity_poly.pdbx_seq_one_letter_code
_entity_poly.pdbx_strand_id
1 'polypeptide(L)'
;IIKRDCPGYAIGGLSGGEDKDEFWRMVTLSTDYLPKDKPRYLMGVGFAIDLVICSALGCDMFDCVFPTRTARFGCAFVDNGQLNFK
;
A
#
# COMPACT_ATOMS: atom_id res chain seq x y z
N ILE A 1 -14.54 -12.25 8.99
CA ILE A 1 -13.49 -12.71 8.05
C ILE A 1 -12.44 -13.57 8.76
N ILE A 2 -11.90 -13.14 9.90
CA ILE A 2 -10.88 -13.89 10.66
C ILE A 2 -11.31 -15.33 11.00
N LYS A 3 -12.58 -15.55 11.37
CA LYS A 3 -13.17 -16.88 11.64
C LYS A 3 -13.01 -17.91 10.50
N ARG A 4 -12.78 -17.45 9.25
CA ARG A 4 -12.61 -18.32 8.08
C ARG A 4 -11.17 -18.83 7.93
N ASP A 5 -10.25 -18.34 8.76
CA ASP A 5 -8.87 -18.81 8.85
C ASP A 5 -8.10 -18.84 7.52
N CYS A 6 -8.26 -17.79 6.71
CA CYS A 6 -7.55 -17.67 5.43
C CYS A 6 -6.02 -17.64 5.61
N PRO A 7 -5.23 -18.07 4.61
CA PRO A 7 -3.76 -18.04 4.67
C PRO A 7 -3.17 -16.62 4.68
N GLY A 8 -3.95 -15.61 4.28
CA GLY A 8 -3.59 -14.20 4.32
C GLY A 8 -4.84 -13.33 4.22
N TYR A 9 -4.69 -12.05 4.52
CA TYR A 9 -5.81 -11.10 4.53
C TYR A 9 -5.48 -9.86 3.70
N ALA A 10 -6.38 -9.52 2.78
CA ALA A 10 -6.26 -8.30 1.99
C ALA A 10 -6.99 -7.14 2.68
N ILE A 11 -6.38 -5.96 2.61
CA ILE A 11 -6.93 -4.66 2.98
C ILE A 11 -7.22 -3.95 1.66
N GLY A 12 -8.49 -3.80 1.31
CA GLY A 12 -8.96 -3.17 0.09
C GLY A 12 -9.93 -2.03 0.39
N GLY A 13 -10.26 -1.25 -0.64
CA GLY A 13 -11.18 -0.10 -0.55
C GLY A 13 -10.51 1.24 -0.24
N LEU A 14 -9.20 1.24 0.04
CA LEU A 14 -8.44 2.43 0.47
C LEU A 14 -7.67 3.15 -0.66
N SER A 15 -7.92 2.78 -1.92
CA SER A 15 -7.21 3.32 -3.10
C SER A 15 -8.00 4.38 -3.88
N GLY A 16 -9.08 4.91 -3.28
CA GLY A 16 -10.07 5.79 -3.92
C GLY A 16 -9.76 7.29 -3.92
N GLY A 17 -8.62 7.72 -3.39
CA GLY A 17 -8.27 9.15 -3.28
C GLY A 17 -8.67 9.80 -1.95
N GLU A 18 -8.75 8.99 -0.89
CA GLU A 18 -8.90 9.47 0.49
C GLU A 18 -7.74 10.39 0.89
N ASP A 19 -7.98 11.26 1.87
CA ASP A 19 -6.91 12.05 2.47
C ASP A 19 -5.86 11.13 3.13
N LYS A 20 -4.59 11.55 3.14
CA LYS A 20 -3.48 10.72 3.65
C LYS A 20 -3.65 10.35 5.12
N ASP A 21 -4.16 11.27 5.93
CA ASP A 21 -4.35 11.02 7.36
C ASP A 21 -5.45 9.99 7.60
N GLU A 22 -6.53 10.06 6.82
CA GLU A 22 -7.64 9.09 6.89
C GLU A 22 -7.19 7.71 6.39
N PHE A 23 -6.47 7.69 5.26
CA PHE A 23 -5.89 6.48 4.69
C PHE A 23 -5.01 5.73 5.69
N TRP A 24 -4.02 6.41 6.30
CA TRP A 24 -3.12 5.75 7.27
C TRP A 24 -3.86 5.30 8.53
N ARG A 25 -4.85 6.07 8.98
CA ARG A 25 -5.70 5.68 10.12
C ARG A 25 -6.48 4.40 9.82
N MET A 26 -7.03 4.28 8.62
CA MET A 26 -7.78 3.09 8.21
C MET A 26 -6.89 1.86 8.02
N VAL A 27 -5.66 2.05 7.49
CA VAL A 27 -4.65 0.98 7.43
C VAL A 27 -4.32 0.50 8.84
N THR A 28 -4.00 1.42 9.76
CA THR A 28 -3.65 1.11 11.15
C THR A 28 -4.77 0.32 11.85
N LEU A 29 -6.01 0.80 11.74
CA LEU A 29 -7.17 0.11 12.29
C LEU A 29 -7.28 -1.31 11.73
N SER A 30 -7.11 -1.46 10.42
CA SER A 30 -7.21 -2.76 9.74
C SER A 30 -6.11 -3.73 10.20
N THR A 31 -4.86 -3.28 10.27
CA THR A 31 -3.71 -4.10 10.66
C THR A 31 -3.75 -4.52 12.13
N ASP A 32 -4.35 -3.70 13.01
CA ASP A 32 -4.52 -4.02 14.43
C ASP A 32 -5.55 -5.14 14.68
N TYR A 33 -6.62 -5.20 13.87
CA TYR A 33 -7.62 -6.25 13.99
C TYR A 33 -7.24 -7.55 13.27
N LEU A 34 -6.32 -7.49 12.29
CA LEU A 34 -5.90 -8.66 11.52
C LEU A 34 -4.85 -9.51 12.28
N PRO A 35 -4.90 -10.85 12.16
CA PRO A 35 -3.90 -11.74 12.77
C PRO A 35 -2.47 -11.33 12.42
N LYS A 36 -1.57 -11.35 13.41
CA LYS A 36 -0.17 -10.91 13.25
C LYS A 36 0.75 -11.97 12.69
N ASP A 37 0.31 -13.21 12.74
CA ASP A 37 0.98 -14.41 12.23
C ASP A 37 0.68 -14.68 10.75
N LYS A 38 -0.15 -13.84 10.10
CA LYS A 38 -0.56 -14.02 8.71
C LYS A 38 -0.25 -12.79 7.85
N PRO A 39 0.14 -12.99 6.57
CA PRO A 39 0.48 -11.90 5.67
C PRO A 39 -0.73 -11.00 5.40
N ARG A 40 -0.49 -9.70 5.42
CA ARG A 40 -1.46 -8.64 5.17
C ARG A 40 -1.14 -7.93 3.87
N TYR A 41 -2.07 -7.96 2.93
CA TYR A 41 -1.90 -7.43 1.59
C TYR A 41 -2.68 -6.12 1.41
N LEU A 42 -2.00 -5.01 1.19
CA LEU A 42 -2.64 -3.71 0.93
C LEU A 42 -2.81 -3.49 -0.58
N MET A 43 -4.06 -3.49 -1.03
CA MET A 43 -4.39 -3.51 -2.45
C MET A 43 -4.33 -2.13 -3.10
N GLY A 44 -3.64 -2.00 -4.23
CA GLY A 44 -3.65 -0.82 -5.10
C GLY A 44 -2.83 0.38 -4.59
N VAL A 45 -1.94 0.17 -3.62
CA VAL A 45 -1.08 1.20 -3.03
C VAL A 45 0.35 1.06 -3.57
N GLY A 46 0.94 2.17 -4.05
CA GLY A 46 2.26 2.11 -4.67
C GLY A 46 3.07 3.40 -4.68
N PHE A 47 2.66 4.44 -3.96
CA PHE A 47 3.56 5.57 -3.73
C PHE A 47 4.65 5.15 -2.74
N ALA A 48 5.89 5.53 -3.02
CA ALA A 48 7.05 5.12 -2.21
C ALA A 48 6.87 5.43 -0.72
N ILE A 49 6.33 6.60 -0.37
CA ILE A 49 6.12 6.98 1.03
C ILE A 49 5.05 6.12 1.72
N ASP A 50 3.97 5.78 1.00
CA ASP A 50 2.92 4.92 1.54
C ASP A 50 3.43 3.49 1.74
N LEU A 51 4.25 2.98 0.83
CA LEU A 51 4.85 1.65 0.98
C LEU A 51 5.66 1.55 2.28
N VAL A 52 6.48 2.57 2.58
CA VAL A 52 7.28 2.61 3.80
C VAL A 52 6.40 2.73 5.04
N ILE A 53 5.44 3.66 5.04
CA ILE A 53 4.56 3.89 6.19
C ILE A 53 3.67 2.67 6.45
N CYS A 54 2.99 2.16 5.42
CA CYS A 54 2.11 1.01 5.57
C CYS A 54 2.88 -0.26 5.94
N SER A 55 4.14 -0.41 5.50
CA SER A 55 5.00 -1.49 5.99
C SER A 55 5.29 -1.35 7.49
N ALA A 56 5.58 -0.13 7.97
CA ALA A 56 5.74 0.13 9.40
C ALA A 56 4.44 -0.08 10.21
N LEU A 57 3.27 0.13 9.59
CA LEU A 57 1.96 -0.17 10.17
C LEU A 57 1.61 -1.69 10.15
N GLY A 58 2.41 -2.51 9.47
CA GLY A 58 2.27 -3.97 9.45
C GLY A 58 1.67 -4.55 8.17
N CYS A 59 1.67 -3.84 7.05
CA CYS A 59 1.37 -4.45 5.75
C CYS A 59 2.61 -5.17 5.20
N ASP A 60 2.40 -6.35 4.63
CA ASP A 60 3.48 -7.25 4.15
C ASP A 60 3.57 -7.29 2.63
N MET A 61 2.47 -7.04 1.92
CA MET A 61 2.39 -7.11 0.46
C MET A 61 1.66 -5.91 -0.12
N PHE A 62 2.04 -5.51 -1.34
CA PHE A 62 1.50 -4.35 -2.04
C PHE A 62 1.47 -4.61 -3.56
N ASP A 63 0.56 -3.94 -4.26
CA ASP A 63 0.54 -3.89 -5.71
C ASP A 63 0.13 -2.50 -6.19
N CYS A 64 0.70 -2.04 -7.31
CA CYS A 64 0.24 -0.82 -7.94
C CYS A 64 0.69 -0.73 -9.40
N VAL A 65 -0.15 -0.12 -10.24
CA VAL A 65 0.20 0.23 -11.62
C VAL A 65 1.04 1.51 -11.71
N PHE A 66 1.16 2.28 -10.62
CA PHE A 66 1.87 3.56 -10.61
C PHE A 66 3.28 3.49 -11.22
N PRO A 67 4.18 2.57 -10.82
CA PRO A 67 5.53 2.55 -11.37
C PRO A 67 5.56 2.30 -12.88
N THR A 68 4.79 1.32 -13.37
CA THR A 68 4.77 1.00 -14.80
C THR A 68 4.04 2.06 -15.62
N ARG A 69 3.00 2.70 -15.08
CA ARG A 69 2.25 3.76 -15.74
C ARG A 69 3.10 5.02 -15.91
N THR A 70 3.72 5.47 -14.83
CA THR A 70 4.47 6.74 -14.81
C THR A 70 5.76 6.63 -15.64
N ALA A 71 6.38 5.44 -15.69
CA ALA A 71 7.49 5.16 -16.60
C ALA A 71 7.13 5.38 -18.08
N ARG A 72 5.92 4.99 -18.53
CA ARG A 72 5.47 5.24 -19.91
C ARG A 72 5.31 6.72 -20.25
N PHE A 73 5.18 7.58 -19.25
CA PHE A 73 5.10 9.04 -19.43
C PHE A 73 6.46 9.74 -19.27
N GLY A 74 7.56 8.99 -19.12
CA GLY A 74 8.91 9.55 -19.05
C GLY A 74 9.36 9.93 -17.64
N CYS A 75 8.77 9.35 -16.61
CA CYS A 75 9.21 9.53 -15.23
C CYS A 75 9.98 8.30 -14.74
N ALA A 76 11.15 8.51 -14.11
CA ALA A 76 11.89 7.46 -13.44
C ALA A 76 11.97 7.71 -11.94
N PHE A 77 11.89 6.63 -11.16
CA PHE A 77 12.16 6.65 -9.73
C PHE A 77 13.66 6.48 -9.50
N VAL A 78 14.20 7.32 -8.62
CA VAL A 78 15.58 7.28 -8.16
C VAL A 78 15.58 7.43 -6.64
N ASP A 79 16.70 7.14 -5.99
CA ASP A 79 16.79 7.18 -4.52
C ASP A 79 16.41 8.55 -3.94
N ASN A 80 16.66 9.63 -4.67
CA ASN A 80 16.35 10.99 -4.26
C ASN A 80 14.99 11.53 -4.77
N GLY A 81 14.10 10.65 -5.25
CA GLY A 81 12.74 11.00 -5.66
C GLY A 81 12.39 10.59 -7.09
N GLN A 82 11.80 11.52 -7.85
CA GLN A 82 11.31 11.27 -9.21
C GLN A 82 11.98 12.23 -10.20
N LEU A 83 12.47 11.69 -11.31
CA LEU A 83 13.02 12.44 -12.43
C LEU A 83 12.03 12.40 -13.59
N ASN A 84 11.67 13.58 -14.12
CA ASN A 84 10.86 13.70 -15.33
C ASN A 84 11.77 14.05 -16.50
N PHE A 85 11.79 13.19 -17.51
CA PHE A 85 12.60 13.36 -18.73
C PHE A 85 11.83 14.00 -19.88
N LYS A 86 10.63 14.53 -19.61
CA LYS A 86 9.74 15.15 -20.57
C LYS A 86 9.41 16.57 -20.17
#